data_AF-A0A5C3L872-F1
#
_entry.id   AF-A0A5C3L872-F1
#
_cell.length_a   1.000
_cell.length_b   1.000
_cell.length_c   1.000
_cell.angle_alpha   90.00
_cell.angle_beta   90.00
_cell.angle_gamma   90.00
#
_symmetry.space_group_name_H-M   'P 1'
#
loop_
_entity.id
_entity.type
_entity.pdbx_description
1 polymer ?
#
loop_
_entity_poly.entity_id
_entity_poly.type
_entity_poly.pdbx_seq_one_letter_code
_entity_poly.pdbx_strand_id
1 'polypeptide(L)'
;MVCSTERLAILFILLLYIIPYPVYSASRSSEDFYIKAHSLQVREGYQFDPHDGWEIANVTDLHYKYPKDTAYSQKRYRRKYDKPKGQKHKGVATVLAKFLEKALKGLHAFGKAEPVTITWYTGHDLQNPSCWPKTKWAPTDDSFVAALTQKGWASRPKCLKFIELCNTPNQCIFVRVVDTCAGCKANSKHVDLTKAAFKELADVDQGILTVKYRHATEPEEWHEKLWGPKH
;
A
#
# COMPACT_ATOMS: atom_id res chain seq x y z
N MET A 1 64.07 -47.68 -22.22
CA MET A 1 63.69 -46.35 -22.71
C MET A 1 62.21 -46.36 -23.03
N VAL A 2 61.36 -45.81 -22.14
CA VAL A 2 59.97 -45.47 -22.43
C VAL A 2 59.73 -44.11 -21.76
N CYS A 3 59.35 -43.12 -22.57
CA CYS A 3 59.21 -41.72 -22.21
C CYS A 3 57.78 -41.45 -21.69
N SER A 4 57.68 -40.74 -20.57
CA SER A 4 56.46 -40.46 -19.81
C SER A 4 55.73 -39.23 -20.37
N THR A 5 54.57 -39.43 -21.00
CA THR A 5 53.68 -38.36 -21.51
C THR A 5 52.35 -38.32 -20.75
N GLU A 6 52.34 -37.88 -19.49
CA GLU A 6 51.09 -37.71 -18.71
C GLU A 6 51.08 -36.44 -17.83
N ARG A 7 51.49 -35.28 -18.35
CA ARG A 7 51.42 -34.02 -17.58
C ARG A 7 50.85 -32.81 -18.32
N LEU A 8 50.03 -33.02 -19.34
CA LEU A 8 49.41 -31.90 -20.09
C LEU A 8 47.88 -31.91 -20.17
N ALA A 9 47.19 -32.90 -19.61
CA ALA A 9 45.73 -32.98 -19.72
C ALA A 9 44.95 -32.31 -18.57
N ILE A 10 45.59 -31.90 -17.48
CA ILE A 10 44.87 -31.45 -16.26
C ILE A 10 44.59 -29.94 -16.24
N LEU A 11 45.28 -29.14 -17.08
CA LEU A 11 45.12 -27.68 -17.08
C LEU A 11 44.00 -27.14 -17.99
N PHE A 12 43.39 -27.98 -18.82
CA PHE A 12 42.28 -27.58 -19.71
C PHE A 12 40.88 -27.80 -19.11
N ILE A 13 40.74 -28.54 -18.00
CA ILE A 13 39.43 -28.87 -17.42
C ILE A 13 38.90 -27.78 -16.48
N LEU A 14 39.76 -26.86 -16.01
CA LEU A 14 39.35 -25.79 -15.09
C LEU A 14 38.82 -24.51 -15.76
N LEU A 15 38.86 -24.38 -17.09
CA LEU A 15 38.38 -23.19 -17.81
C LEU A 15 36.94 -23.30 -18.35
N LEU A 16 36.27 -24.47 -18.20
CA LEU A 16 34.91 -24.68 -18.71
C LEU A 16 33.81 -24.66 -17.63
N TYR A 17 34.15 -24.33 -16.37
CA TYR A 17 33.19 -24.28 -15.26
C TYR A 17 32.83 -22.87 -14.79
N ILE A 18 32.84 -21.88 -15.71
CA ILE A 18 32.16 -20.59 -15.47
C ILE A 18 30.82 -20.65 -16.18
N ILE A 19 29.86 -21.33 -15.58
CA ILE A 19 28.46 -21.20 -15.97
C ILE A 19 28.03 -19.80 -15.51
N PRO A 20 27.65 -18.88 -16.41
CA PRO A 20 27.07 -17.61 -15.98
C PRO A 20 25.76 -17.93 -15.28
N TYR A 21 25.71 -17.78 -13.96
CA TYR A 21 24.45 -17.74 -13.25
C TYR A 21 23.60 -16.65 -13.92
N PRO A 22 22.36 -16.94 -14.35
CA PRO A 22 21.48 -15.90 -14.85
C PRO A 22 21.31 -14.88 -13.73
N VAL A 23 21.88 -13.70 -13.92
CA VAL A 23 21.55 -12.52 -13.12
C VAL A 23 20.11 -12.20 -13.49
N TYR A 24 19.16 -12.74 -12.71
CA TYR A 24 17.78 -12.29 -12.74
C TYR A 24 17.78 -10.84 -12.26
N SER A 25 17.88 -9.91 -13.21
CA SER A 25 17.52 -8.52 -12.97
C SER A 25 16.03 -8.52 -12.66
N ALA A 26 15.67 -8.35 -11.38
CA ALA A 26 14.30 -8.11 -10.97
C ALA A 26 13.87 -6.74 -11.53
N SER A 27 13.39 -6.75 -12.77
CA SER A 27 12.64 -5.64 -13.35
C SER A 27 11.38 -5.46 -12.50
N ARG A 28 11.42 -4.50 -11.57
CA ARG A 28 10.28 -4.11 -10.75
C ARG A 28 9.13 -3.72 -11.68
N SER A 29 8.01 -4.43 -11.60
CA SER A 29 6.85 -4.18 -12.47
C SER A 29 6.27 -2.81 -12.14
N SER A 30 5.70 -2.09 -13.12
CA SER A 30 4.94 -0.86 -12.84
C SER A 30 3.79 -1.10 -11.85
N GLU A 31 3.27 -2.34 -11.82
CA GLU A 31 2.28 -2.83 -10.84
C GLU A 31 2.75 -2.68 -9.39
N ASP A 32 4.05 -2.86 -9.12
CA ASP A 32 4.63 -2.83 -7.77
C ASP A 32 4.48 -1.46 -7.08
N PHE A 33 4.26 -0.40 -7.86
CA PHE A 33 4.05 0.95 -7.32
C PHE A 33 2.64 1.16 -6.80
N TYR A 34 1.65 0.45 -7.34
CA TYR A 34 0.25 0.58 -6.94
C TYR A 34 -0.13 -0.35 -5.80
N ILE A 35 0.59 -1.45 -5.66
CA ILE A 35 0.37 -2.42 -4.57
C ILE A 35 1.04 -2.02 -3.25
N LYS A 36 1.83 -0.94 -3.24
CA LYS A 36 2.54 -0.49 -2.05
C LYS A 36 1.96 0.79 -1.51
N ALA A 37 1.83 0.84 -0.18
CA ALA A 37 1.36 2.04 0.48
C ALA A 37 2.27 3.24 0.15
N HIS A 38 1.67 4.33 -0.32
CA HIS A 38 2.35 5.59 -0.60
C HIS A 38 2.20 6.58 0.55
N SER A 39 3.05 7.61 0.54
CA SER A 39 2.98 8.72 1.50
C SER A 39 2.40 9.97 0.83
N LEU A 40 1.58 10.72 1.58
CA LEU A 40 1.06 12.02 1.17
C LEU A 40 2.18 13.05 0.95
N GLN A 41 3.32 12.88 1.62
CA GLN A 41 4.48 13.78 1.54
C GLN A 41 5.33 13.59 0.28
N VAL A 42 5.06 12.56 -0.54
CA VAL A 42 5.81 12.29 -1.78
C VAL A 42 5.39 13.24 -2.91
N ARG A 43 4.23 13.91 -2.82
CA ARG A 43 3.85 14.97 -3.75
C ARG A 43 4.52 16.27 -3.31
N GLU A 44 5.47 16.78 -4.11
CA GLU A 44 6.12 18.07 -3.85
C GLU A 44 5.05 19.15 -3.60
N GLY A 45 5.03 19.70 -2.39
CA GLY A 45 4.10 20.77 -1.99
C GLY A 45 2.97 20.38 -1.03
N TYR A 46 2.82 19.11 -0.63
CA TYR A 46 1.92 18.79 0.50
C TYR A 46 2.55 19.24 1.82
N GLN A 47 2.14 20.42 2.29
CA GLN A 47 2.45 20.92 3.62
C GLN A 47 1.29 20.52 4.54
N PHE A 48 1.61 19.69 5.52
CA PHE A 48 0.67 19.25 6.55
C PHE A 48 0.02 20.46 7.23
N ASP A 49 -1.31 20.59 7.14
CA ASP A 49 -2.08 21.57 7.89
C ASP A 49 -2.59 20.90 9.19
N PRO A 50 -2.28 21.44 10.38
CA PRO A 50 -2.86 20.99 11.64
C PRO A 50 -4.40 20.93 11.65
N HIS A 51 -5.09 21.71 10.80
CA HIS A 51 -6.54 21.67 10.63
C HIS A 51 -7.06 20.50 9.76
N ASP A 52 -6.17 19.72 9.13
CA ASP A 52 -6.50 18.47 8.41
C ASP A 52 -6.90 17.32 9.37
N GLY A 53 -7.10 17.64 10.65
CA GLY A 53 -7.64 16.73 11.66
C GLY A 53 -6.64 15.65 12.05
N TRP A 54 -5.37 16.02 12.23
CA TRP A 54 -4.34 15.13 12.74
C TRP A 54 -3.94 15.60 14.15
N GLU A 55 -4.53 14.99 15.17
CA GLU A 55 -3.89 14.94 16.48
C GLU A 55 -3.23 13.57 16.62
N ILE A 56 -1.90 13.56 16.74
CA ILE A 56 -1.17 12.38 17.19
C ILE A 56 -1.39 12.33 18.71
N ALA A 57 -2.43 11.63 19.13
CA ALA A 57 -2.65 11.39 20.55
C ALA A 57 -1.54 10.45 21.05
N ASN A 58 -0.68 10.97 21.92
CA ASN A 58 0.29 10.15 22.63
C ASN A 58 -0.50 9.23 23.57
N VAL A 59 -0.25 7.92 23.59
CA VAL A 59 -1.08 6.96 24.36
C VAL A 59 -1.14 7.32 25.86
N THR A 60 -0.16 8.08 26.36
CA THR A 60 -0.12 8.64 27.71
C THR A 60 -1.04 9.84 27.97
N ASP A 61 -1.49 10.58 26.96
CA ASP A 61 -2.42 11.72 27.10
C ASP A 61 -3.89 11.29 27.22
N LEU A 62 -4.19 9.99 27.13
CA LEU A 62 -5.55 9.47 27.34
C LEU A 62 -5.97 9.49 28.83
N HIS A 63 -5.11 9.98 29.71
CA HIS A 63 -5.33 9.97 31.16
C HIS A 63 -6.46 10.92 31.63
N TYR A 64 -6.79 11.94 30.85
CA TYR A 64 -7.98 12.76 31.14
C TYR A 64 -9.29 12.08 30.70
N LYS A 65 -9.19 11.06 29.82
CA LYS A 65 -10.33 10.32 29.27
C LYS A 65 -10.66 9.04 30.06
N TYR A 66 -9.70 8.51 30.83
CA TYR A 66 -9.87 7.38 31.75
C TYR A 66 -9.13 7.67 33.07
N PRO A 67 -9.84 7.92 34.19
CA PRO A 67 -9.21 8.15 35.49
C PRO A 67 -8.42 6.93 35.98
N LYS A 68 -7.38 7.24 36.77
CA LYS A 68 -6.24 6.43 37.23
C LYS A 68 -6.65 5.27 38.13
N ASP A 69 -5.86 4.18 38.09
CA ASP A 69 -5.29 3.62 39.32
C ASP A 69 -3.86 3.05 39.09
N THR A 70 -2.90 3.77 39.69
CA THR A 70 -1.56 3.40 40.23
C THR A 70 -0.48 2.67 39.41
N ALA A 71 0.55 3.45 39.03
CA ALA A 71 2.00 3.30 39.30
C ALA A 71 2.74 1.95 39.09
N TYR A 72 3.75 1.92 38.19
CA TYR A 72 5.21 1.91 38.52
C TYR A 72 6.13 1.77 37.28
N SER A 73 7.27 2.47 37.31
CA SER A 73 8.57 2.21 36.63
C SER A 73 8.84 2.66 35.16
N GLN A 74 9.53 3.80 35.06
CA GLN A 74 10.42 4.24 33.97
C GLN A 74 11.65 3.33 33.78
N LYS A 75 12.23 3.26 32.56
CA LYS A 75 13.68 3.43 32.32
C LYS A 75 14.12 3.35 30.83
N ARG A 76 14.93 4.35 30.42
CA ARG A 76 15.97 4.42 29.37
C ARG A 76 15.48 4.33 27.90
N TYR A 77 15.77 5.29 27.01
CA TYR A 77 17.10 5.71 26.55
C TYR A 77 17.10 7.17 26.05
N ARG A 78 18.04 7.99 26.52
CA ARG A 78 18.49 9.23 25.85
C ARG A 78 19.74 8.90 25.04
N ARG A 79 19.75 9.14 23.73
CA ARG A 79 20.98 9.30 22.94
C ARG A 79 21.03 10.70 22.33
N LYS A 80 22.15 11.37 22.57
CA LYS A 80 22.58 12.65 21.99
C LYS A 80 22.58 12.57 20.46
N TYR A 81 22.07 13.63 19.82
CA TYR A 81 22.10 13.83 18.38
C TYR A 81 23.34 14.68 18.04
N ASP A 82 24.41 14.03 17.58
CA ASP A 82 25.53 14.71 16.93
C ASP A 82 25.23 14.81 15.42
N LYS A 83 25.29 16.03 14.88
CA LYS A 83 25.12 16.30 13.44
C LYS A 83 26.40 15.90 12.67
N PRO A 84 26.34 15.06 11.63
CA PRO A 84 27.39 15.01 10.63
C PRO A 84 27.12 15.99 9.49
N LYS A 85 28.15 16.75 9.12
CA LYS A 85 28.19 17.61 7.93
C LYS A 85 28.34 16.75 6.66
N GLY A 86 27.43 16.97 5.73
CA GLY A 86 27.52 16.81 4.27
C GLY A 86 28.46 15.78 3.65
N GLN A 87 27.86 14.73 3.06
CA GLN A 87 28.26 14.20 1.76
C GLN A 87 26.99 13.89 0.95
N LYS A 88 26.83 14.54 -0.21
CA LYS A 88 25.71 14.34 -1.14
C LYS A 88 25.87 13.00 -1.87
N HIS A 89 25.33 11.92 -1.32
CA HIS A 89 25.03 10.72 -2.12
C HIS A 89 23.63 10.89 -2.74
N LYS A 90 23.58 11.43 -3.96
CA LYS A 90 22.40 11.33 -4.83
C LYS A 90 22.35 9.90 -5.37
N GLY A 91 21.70 8.99 -4.65
CA GLY A 91 21.61 7.59 -5.05
C GLY A 91 20.39 6.91 -4.46
N VAL A 92 19.63 6.22 -5.31
CA VAL A 92 18.46 5.38 -5.01
C VAL A 92 17.19 6.12 -4.56
N ALA A 93 17.22 6.93 -3.50
CA ALA A 93 16.00 7.54 -2.94
C ALA A 93 15.32 8.54 -3.90
N THR A 94 16.11 9.40 -4.56
CA THR A 94 15.61 10.36 -5.56
C THR A 94 15.10 9.67 -6.83
N VAL A 95 15.65 8.50 -7.15
CA VAL A 95 15.19 7.70 -8.30
C VAL A 95 13.83 7.09 -7.96
N LEU A 96 13.70 6.42 -6.81
CA LEU A 96 12.42 5.87 -6.35
C LEU A 96 11.31 6.92 -6.20
N ALA A 97 11.62 8.11 -5.70
CA ALA A 97 10.66 9.21 -5.63
C ALA A 97 10.17 9.65 -7.02
N LYS A 98 11.08 9.85 -7.98
CA LYS A 98 10.72 10.20 -9.37
C LYS A 98 9.96 9.08 -10.10
N PHE A 99 10.24 7.82 -9.78
CA PHE A 99 9.53 6.67 -10.35
C PHE A 99 8.14 6.49 -9.72
N LEU A 100 7.97 6.70 -8.40
CA LEU A 100 6.67 6.77 -7.74
C LEU A 100 5.82 7.93 -8.28
N GLU A 101 6.43 9.10 -8.46
CA GLU A 101 5.77 10.27 -9.06
C GLU A 101 5.33 9.98 -10.49
N LYS A 102 6.12 9.20 -11.25
CA LYS A 102 5.79 8.79 -12.63
C LYS A 102 4.73 7.70 -12.69
N ALA A 103 4.72 6.74 -11.76
CA ALA A 103 3.74 5.66 -11.70
C ALA A 103 2.39 6.16 -11.17
N LEU A 104 2.38 7.05 -10.18
CA LEU A 104 1.16 7.71 -9.69
C LEU A 104 0.72 8.87 -10.58
N LYS A 105 1.20 8.95 -11.82
CA LYS A 105 0.67 9.91 -12.80
C LYS A 105 -0.78 9.57 -13.11
N GLY A 106 -1.63 10.59 -13.11
CA GLY A 106 -3.07 10.43 -13.18
C GLY A 106 -3.72 10.12 -11.83
N LEU A 107 -3.13 9.28 -10.98
CA LEU A 107 -3.75 8.81 -9.74
C LEU A 107 -3.47 9.74 -8.56
N HIS A 108 -4.46 10.54 -8.18
CA HIS A 108 -4.34 11.45 -7.06
C HIS A 108 -5.65 11.68 -6.33
N ALA A 109 -5.55 11.83 -5.02
CA ALA A 109 -6.68 12.15 -4.18
C ALA A 109 -7.07 13.63 -4.28
N PHE A 110 -8.37 13.89 -4.14
CA PHE A 110 -8.97 15.21 -4.12
C PHE A 110 -10.16 15.26 -3.14
N GLY A 111 -10.56 16.48 -2.77
CA GLY A 111 -11.60 16.72 -1.79
C GLY A 111 -11.12 16.62 -0.34
N LYS A 112 -12.06 16.83 0.59
CA LYS A 112 -11.79 16.80 2.03
C LYS A 112 -11.64 15.37 2.52
N ALA A 113 -10.66 15.12 3.38
CA ALA A 113 -10.52 13.83 4.06
C ALA A 113 -11.68 13.59 5.02
N GLU A 114 -12.28 12.41 4.95
CA GLU A 114 -13.37 11.99 5.85
C GLU A 114 -13.02 10.67 6.54
N PRO A 115 -13.41 10.48 7.81
CA PRO A 115 -13.20 9.21 8.48
C PRO A 115 -14.16 8.15 7.94
N VAL A 116 -13.63 6.95 7.68
CA VAL A 116 -14.41 5.77 7.28
C VAL A 116 -13.92 4.54 8.02
N THR A 117 -14.83 3.60 8.26
CA THR A 117 -14.48 2.28 8.79
C THR A 117 -14.04 1.39 7.64
N ILE A 118 -12.92 0.69 7.79
CA ILE A 118 -12.48 -0.35 6.85
C ILE A 118 -12.46 -1.72 7.50
N THR A 119 -12.80 -2.74 6.71
CA THR A 119 -12.61 -4.17 6.99
C THR A 119 -12.01 -4.83 5.77
N TRP A 120 -11.92 -6.16 5.77
CA TRP A 120 -11.54 -6.91 4.59
C TRP A 120 -12.40 -8.16 4.33
N TYR A 121 -12.47 -8.54 3.06
CA TYR A 121 -13.17 -9.72 2.54
C TYR A 121 -12.28 -10.48 1.54
N THR A 122 -12.65 -11.73 1.26
CA THR A 122 -11.79 -12.69 0.55
C THR A 122 -12.61 -13.83 -0.08
N GLY A 123 -11.99 -14.60 -0.96
CA GLY A 123 -12.55 -15.87 -1.43
C GLY A 123 -13.86 -15.72 -2.21
N HIS A 124 -14.92 -16.42 -1.80
CA HIS A 124 -16.18 -16.46 -2.55
C HIS A 124 -16.93 -15.12 -2.55
N ASP A 125 -16.71 -14.26 -1.55
CA ASP A 125 -17.33 -12.94 -1.46
C ASP A 125 -16.83 -11.99 -2.56
N LEU A 126 -15.75 -12.34 -3.25
CA LEU A 126 -15.22 -11.60 -4.39
C LEU A 126 -16.01 -11.86 -5.69
N GLN A 127 -16.87 -12.88 -5.72
CA GLN A 127 -17.56 -13.27 -6.95
C GLN A 127 -18.76 -12.36 -7.25
N ASN A 128 -19.01 -12.11 -8.54
CA ASN A 128 -20.14 -11.32 -9.04
C ASN A 128 -20.22 -9.89 -8.46
N PRO A 129 -19.15 -9.08 -8.63
CA PRO A 129 -19.13 -7.71 -8.11
C PRO A 129 -20.33 -6.90 -8.64
N SER A 130 -21.06 -6.23 -7.75
CA SER A 130 -22.33 -5.55 -8.06
C SER A 130 -22.21 -4.36 -9.00
N CYS A 131 -21.02 -3.74 -9.10
CA CYS A 131 -20.78 -2.74 -10.13
C CYS A 131 -20.71 -3.35 -11.54
N TRP A 132 -20.75 -4.67 -11.65
CA TRP A 132 -20.62 -5.39 -12.91
C TRP A 132 -21.46 -6.66 -13.01
N PRO A 133 -22.79 -6.54 -13.16
CA PRO A 133 -23.69 -7.68 -13.16
C PRO A 133 -23.55 -8.63 -14.37
N LYS A 134 -22.73 -8.30 -15.38
CA LYS A 134 -22.61 -9.05 -16.66
C LYS A 134 -21.18 -9.47 -17.03
N THR A 135 -20.25 -9.52 -16.08
CA THR A 135 -18.86 -9.94 -16.36
C THR A 135 -18.56 -11.34 -15.87
N LYS A 136 -17.59 -12.00 -16.53
CA LYS A 136 -16.93 -13.21 -16.02
C LYS A 136 -15.76 -12.90 -15.09
N TRP A 137 -15.39 -11.62 -15.00
CA TRP A 137 -14.29 -11.16 -14.15
C TRP A 137 -14.74 -11.04 -12.70
N ALA A 138 -13.89 -11.48 -11.78
CA ALA A 138 -14.04 -11.26 -10.36
C ALA A 138 -12.68 -10.80 -9.80
N PRO A 139 -12.66 -9.90 -8.81
CA PRO A 139 -11.44 -9.59 -8.08
C PRO A 139 -10.88 -10.84 -7.38
N THR A 140 -9.59 -10.81 -7.10
CA THR A 140 -8.89 -11.81 -6.28
C THR A 140 -8.47 -11.19 -4.96
N ASP A 141 -7.95 -12.01 -4.05
CA ASP A 141 -7.40 -11.51 -2.78
C ASP A 141 -6.23 -10.52 -2.98
N ASP A 142 -5.57 -10.57 -4.15
CA ASP A 142 -4.45 -9.72 -4.55
C ASP A 142 -4.88 -8.44 -5.28
N SER A 143 -6.17 -8.31 -5.62
CA SER A 143 -6.70 -7.10 -6.25
C SER A 143 -6.66 -5.90 -5.28
N PHE A 144 -6.72 -4.68 -5.81
CA PHE A 144 -6.80 -3.43 -5.04
C PHE A 144 -8.17 -2.79 -5.24
N VAL A 145 -9.19 -3.45 -4.70
CA VAL A 145 -10.58 -3.05 -4.87
C VAL A 145 -11.33 -2.99 -3.55
N ALA A 146 -12.50 -2.36 -3.58
CA ALA A 146 -13.34 -2.19 -2.42
C ALA A 146 -14.83 -2.43 -2.71
N ALA A 147 -15.53 -2.91 -1.68
CA ALA A 147 -16.98 -2.94 -1.59
C ALA A 147 -17.47 -1.85 -0.62
N LEU A 148 -18.50 -1.09 -1.00
CA LEU A 148 -19.00 0.01 -0.16
C LEU A 148 -20.33 -0.33 0.49
N THR A 149 -20.58 0.25 1.67
CA THR A 149 -21.87 0.12 2.36
C THR A 149 -23.04 0.31 1.40
N GLN A 150 -23.94 -0.68 1.35
CA GLN A 150 -25.03 -0.69 0.37
C GLN A 150 -26.09 0.40 0.64
N LYS A 151 -26.39 0.70 1.91
CA LYS A 151 -27.49 1.59 2.31
C LYS A 151 -27.04 2.67 3.28
N GLY A 152 -27.53 3.89 3.09
CA GLY A 152 -27.39 4.99 4.05
C GLY A 152 -26.09 5.79 3.99
N TRP A 153 -25.24 5.56 2.99
CA TRP A 153 -24.10 6.43 2.69
C TRP A 153 -24.39 7.28 1.43
N ALA A 154 -24.98 8.46 1.65
CA ALA A 154 -25.43 9.33 0.57
C ALA A 154 -24.29 9.85 -0.34
N SER A 155 -23.13 10.17 0.26
CA SER A 155 -21.95 10.68 -0.46
C SER A 155 -21.00 9.58 -0.95
N ARG A 156 -21.42 8.31 -0.99
CA ARG A 156 -20.50 7.22 -1.36
C ARG A 156 -19.99 7.40 -2.80
N PRO A 157 -18.73 7.01 -3.08
CA PRO A 157 -18.24 6.90 -4.44
C PRO A 157 -19.17 6.07 -5.33
N LYS A 158 -19.32 6.52 -6.57
CA LYS A 158 -20.00 5.73 -7.59
C LYS A 158 -19.16 4.49 -7.93
N CYS A 159 -19.84 3.48 -8.46
CA CYS A 159 -19.18 2.31 -9.04
C CYS A 159 -18.05 2.70 -10.00
N LEU A 160 -16.99 1.90 -9.99
CA LEU A 160 -15.80 1.99 -10.82
C LEU A 160 -14.91 3.21 -10.57
N LYS A 161 -15.21 4.03 -9.57
CA LYS A 161 -14.38 5.16 -9.16
C LYS A 161 -13.30 4.75 -8.17
N PHE A 162 -12.22 5.53 -8.18
CA PHE A 162 -11.08 5.35 -7.30
C PHE A 162 -11.22 6.17 -6.04
N ILE A 163 -10.67 5.63 -4.97
CA ILE A 163 -10.64 6.24 -3.66
C ILE A 163 -9.25 6.07 -3.06
N GLU A 164 -8.83 7.03 -2.26
CA GLU A 164 -7.63 6.93 -1.44
C GLU A 164 -8.02 6.65 0.00
N LEU A 165 -7.31 5.72 0.64
CA LEU A 165 -7.48 5.37 2.04
C LEU A 165 -6.13 5.48 2.75
N CYS A 166 -6.08 6.17 3.88
CA CYS A 166 -4.86 6.42 4.64
C CYS A 166 -5.05 6.07 6.12
N ASN A 167 -4.25 5.13 6.62
CA ASN A 167 -4.17 4.85 8.06
C ASN A 167 -3.27 5.87 8.76
N THR A 168 -2.15 6.22 8.11
CA THR A 168 -1.24 7.29 8.56
C THR A 168 -0.91 8.22 7.39
N PRO A 169 -0.28 9.39 7.61
CA PRO A 169 0.10 10.28 6.50
C PRO A 169 1.08 9.63 5.51
N ASN A 170 1.78 8.58 5.94
CA ASN A 170 2.79 7.87 5.16
C ASN A 170 2.32 6.49 4.68
N GLN A 171 1.06 6.14 4.92
CA GLN A 171 0.51 4.83 4.64
C GLN A 171 -0.88 4.97 4.05
N CYS A 172 -0.89 5.21 2.74
CA CYS A 172 -2.07 5.39 1.93
C CYS A 172 -2.10 4.38 0.78
N ILE A 173 -3.27 3.98 0.32
CA ILE A 173 -3.44 3.16 -0.88
C ILE A 173 -4.53 3.75 -1.76
N PHE A 174 -4.50 3.39 -3.03
CA PHE A 174 -5.61 3.63 -3.95
C PHE A 174 -6.32 2.33 -4.27
N VAL A 175 -7.65 2.34 -4.16
CA VAL A 175 -8.48 1.19 -4.51
C VAL A 175 -9.63 1.61 -5.41
N ARG A 176 -10.07 0.69 -6.26
CA ARG A 176 -11.25 0.91 -7.12
C ARG A 176 -12.49 0.33 -6.48
N VAL A 177 -13.59 1.08 -6.49
CA VAL A 177 -14.88 0.60 -6.01
C VAL A 177 -15.51 -0.30 -7.07
N VAL A 178 -15.62 -1.60 -6.78
CA VAL A 178 -16.17 -2.59 -7.72
C VAL A 178 -17.41 -3.27 -7.17
N ASP A 179 -17.72 -3.11 -5.88
CA ASP A 179 -18.83 -3.82 -5.28
C ASP A 179 -19.56 -3.02 -4.19
N THR A 180 -20.64 -3.61 -3.67
CA THR A 180 -21.44 -3.11 -2.56
C THR A 180 -21.46 -4.17 -1.47
N CYS A 181 -21.09 -3.74 -0.27
CA CYS A 181 -21.05 -4.56 0.91
C CYS A 181 -22.43 -4.59 1.57
N ALA A 182 -23.14 -5.71 1.41
CA ALA A 182 -24.45 -5.94 2.04
C ALA A 182 -24.32 -6.27 3.54
N GLY A 183 -23.19 -6.86 3.96
CA GLY A 183 -22.90 -7.15 5.37
C GLY A 183 -22.45 -5.93 6.18
N CYS A 184 -22.09 -4.84 5.52
CA CYS A 184 -21.65 -3.62 6.19
C CYS A 184 -22.81 -2.91 6.88
N LYS A 185 -22.53 -2.30 8.04
CA LYS A 185 -23.54 -1.61 8.85
C LYS A 185 -24.25 -0.52 8.03
N ALA A 186 -25.57 -0.62 7.93
CA ALA A 186 -26.36 0.41 7.25
C ALA A 186 -26.22 1.79 7.92
N ASN A 187 -26.32 2.86 7.12
CA ASN A 187 -26.13 4.24 7.57
C ASN A 187 -24.74 4.51 8.15
N SER A 188 -23.72 3.80 7.68
CA SER A 188 -22.33 4.02 8.04
C SER A 188 -21.46 4.23 6.79
N LYS A 189 -20.29 4.85 6.98
CA LYS A 189 -19.27 4.95 5.94
C LYS A 189 -18.30 3.78 6.11
N HIS A 190 -18.68 2.63 5.57
CA HIS A 190 -17.88 1.40 5.62
C HIS A 190 -17.36 1.04 4.23
N VAL A 191 -16.06 0.78 4.15
CA VAL A 191 -15.33 0.33 2.96
C VAL A 191 -14.70 -1.04 3.27
N ASP A 192 -15.21 -2.09 2.65
CA ASP A 192 -14.67 -3.43 2.79
C ASP A 192 -13.63 -3.67 1.71
N LEU A 193 -12.41 -4.06 2.08
CA LEU A 193 -11.26 -4.15 1.18
C LEU A 193 -10.92 -5.59 0.82
N THR A 194 -10.31 -5.81 -0.34
CA THR A 194 -9.59 -7.06 -0.55
C THR A 194 -8.46 -7.22 0.47
N LYS A 195 -8.12 -8.48 0.76
CA LYS A 195 -7.11 -8.82 1.76
C LYS A 195 -5.75 -8.16 1.49
N ALA A 196 -5.28 -8.12 0.25
CA ALA A 196 -4.01 -7.46 -0.09
C ALA A 196 -4.06 -5.94 0.13
N ALA A 197 -5.16 -5.28 -0.25
CA ALA A 197 -5.32 -3.84 -0.02
C ALA A 197 -5.33 -3.52 1.49
N PHE A 198 -6.06 -4.29 2.30
CA PHE A 198 -6.10 -4.07 3.75
C PHE A 198 -4.72 -4.24 4.40
N LYS A 199 -3.95 -5.26 3.98
CA LYS A 199 -2.60 -5.54 4.49
C LYS A 199 -1.62 -4.37 4.34
N GLU A 200 -1.81 -3.55 3.33
CA GLU A 200 -0.96 -2.37 3.11
C GLU A 200 -1.33 -1.21 4.06
N LEU A 201 -2.50 -1.25 4.71
CA LEU A 201 -2.92 -0.27 5.70
C LEU A 201 -2.77 -0.76 7.16
N ALA A 202 -2.92 -2.06 7.41
CA ALA A 202 -2.85 -2.64 8.74
C ALA A 202 -2.62 -4.16 8.71
N ASP A 203 -2.29 -4.72 9.87
CA ASP A 203 -2.30 -6.18 10.04
C ASP A 203 -3.74 -6.72 9.92
N VAL A 204 -3.92 -7.80 9.16
CA VAL A 204 -5.23 -8.44 8.93
C VAL A 204 -5.93 -8.87 10.22
N ASP A 205 -5.15 -9.17 11.26
CA ASP A 205 -5.67 -9.59 12.56
C ASP A 205 -6.33 -8.44 13.34
N GLN A 206 -6.08 -7.19 12.95
CA GLN A 206 -6.84 -6.06 13.49
C GLN A 206 -8.31 -6.10 13.06
N GLY A 207 -8.59 -6.63 11.86
CA GLY A 207 -9.92 -6.87 11.31
C GLY A 207 -10.73 -5.62 10.93
N ILE A 208 -10.76 -4.61 11.81
CA ILE A 208 -11.54 -3.37 11.64
C ILE A 208 -10.73 -2.17 12.12
N LEU A 209 -10.72 -1.09 11.35
CA LEU A 209 -10.10 0.17 11.77
C LEU A 209 -10.76 1.38 11.11
N THR A 210 -10.48 2.57 11.64
CA THR A 210 -10.95 3.83 11.06
C THR A 210 -9.79 4.51 10.34
N VAL A 211 -9.94 4.76 9.04
CA VAL A 211 -8.96 5.47 8.20
C VAL A 211 -9.52 6.77 7.66
N LYS A 212 -8.64 7.61 7.11
CA LYS A 212 -9.03 8.74 6.28
C LYS A 212 -9.31 8.28 4.86
N TYR A 213 -10.39 8.77 4.29
CA TYR A 213 -10.84 8.50 2.93
C TYR A 213 -10.89 9.79 2.13
N ARG A 214 -10.53 9.71 0.84
CA ARG A 214 -10.74 10.76 -0.15
C ARG A 214 -11.15 10.16 -1.50
N HIS A 215 -11.82 10.95 -2.32
CA HIS A 215 -11.99 10.59 -3.73
C HIS A 215 -10.63 10.64 -4.43
N ALA A 216 -10.44 9.79 -5.43
CA ALA A 216 -9.25 9.82 -6.28
C ALA A 216 -9.62 9.81 -7.75
N THR A 217 -8.74 10.39 -8.56
CA THR A 217 -8.79 10.31 -10.01
C THR A 217 -8.44 8.91 -10.50
N GLU A 218 -8.53 8.67 -11.81
CA GLU A 218 -8.20 7.39 -12.42
C GLU A 218 -6.70 7.32 -12.77
N PRO A 219 -6.08 6.13 -12.75
CA PRO A 219 -4.67 5.99 -13.11
C PRO A 219 -4.47 6.14 -14.62
N GLU A 220 -3.33 6.71 -15.02
CA GLU A 220 -2.95 6.79 -16.43
C GLU A 220 -2.64 5.40 -17.00
N GLU A 221 -1.89 4.59 -16.25
CA GLU A 221 -1.60 3.19 -16.58
C GLU A 221 -2.65 2.27 -15.97
N TRP A 222 -3.15 1.30 -16.75
CA TRP A 222 -4.24 0.43 -16.33
C TRP A 222 -3.78 -1.00 -16.06
N HIS A 223 -4.07 -1.52 -14.86
CA HIS A 223 -3.76 -2.89 -14.47
C HIS A 223 -5.04 -3.67 -14.16
N GLU A 224 -5.46 -4.51 -15.12
CA GLU A 224 -6.70 -5.29 -14.98
C GLU A 224 -6.66 -6.29 -13.81
N LYS A 225 -5.48 -6.82 -13.46
CA LYS A 225 -5.33 -7.71 -12.30
C LYS A 225 -5.61 -6.99 -10.97
N LEU A 226 -5.25 -5.70 -10.89
CA LEU A 226 -5.43 -4.90 -9.69
C LEU A 226 -6.85 -4.33 -9.58
N TRP A 227 -7.40 -3.83 -10.68
CA TRP A 227 -8.62 -3.02 -10.65
C TRP A 227 -9.76 -3.54 -11.52
N GLY A 228 -9.57 -4.65 -12.21
CA GLY A 228 -10.52 -5.18 -13.20
C GLY A 228 -10.49 -4.45 -14.53
N PRO A 229 -11.38 -4.78 -15.47
CA PRO A 229 -11.32 -4.21 -16.81
C PRO A 229 -11.70 -2.71 -16.83
N LYS A 230 -11.16 -1.98 -17.80
CA LYS A 230 -11.36 -0.53 -17.98
C LYS A 230 -12.64 -0.27 -18.78
N HIS A 231 -13.55 0.56 -18.26
CA HIS A 231 -14.80 0.96 -18.91
C HIS A 231 -15.02 2.45 -18.75
#